data_AF-A0AAE0W9A3-F1
#
_entry.id   AF-A0AAE0W9A3-F1
#
_cell.length_a   1.000
_cell.length_b   1.000
_cell.length_c   1.000
_cell.angle_alpha   90.00
_cell.angle_beta   90.00
_cell.angle_gamma   90.00
#
_symmetry.space_group_name_H-M   'P 1'
#
loop_
_entity.id
_entity.type
_entity.pdbx_description
1 polymer ?
#
loop_
_entity_poly.entity_id
_entity_poly.type
_entity_poly.pdbx_seq_one_letter_code
_entity_poly.pdbx_strand_id
1 'polypeptide(L)'
;MYNENNFLKALSQSFKNYLEHGARSTEKLKLIHLFLAKTLQKVFGKGYEMYYLGENTKELTVEGKYYPKDIDITVTHNEKPVFCLGLKFVTSNYKQNANNYFEGMMGETANIQRQNIPYSQVIVLRHETPYYKKGLDDQKDKTSAKNEIINQKDLSKYVNLMFDTQQAHRPFAIGILLVDINETTCQVKKIKPSSFLVANFAERNVRSIGIGGRIDILAYNSKSKRFVVFELKKDYDKNITEQAADYRDCIDDNFADVYLKTTQQYNINLPKFQDVLKEIEIVLIAKRFSITQIERVKKNKENNITLIKYFWFEDDLIFIDYLNNDPDEEKIENIDSKKVRLVKEIVNKDPDLYEIDRFFNLKQESKDVFLVFYEWLKTKGSVVVKPRQVLLKVEFGEHTFSAIGYAGKVASKQVLQINTNIDLMSINQLLVEDRVREGQKKKGSLASERFEIRLKNKAEMEIMINALKDKI
;
A
#
# COMPACT_ATOMS: atom_id res chain seq x y z
N MET A 1 -5.05 22.24 9.42
CA MET A 1 -3.78 21.50 9.33
C MET A 1 -3.38 20.99 10.71
N TYR A 2 -2.69 19.85 10.76
CA TYR A 2 -2.19 19.20 11.98
C TYR A 2 -1.25 20.11 12.78
N ASN A 3 -1.26 19.97 14.11
CA ASN A 3 -0.37 20.71 15.01
C ASN A 3 0.10 19.78 16.13
N GLU A 4 1.36 19.36 16.05
CA GLU A 4 1.96 18.39 16.97
C GLU A 4 1.89 18.84 18.43
N ASN A 5 2.25 20.10 18.73
CA ASN A 5 2.24 20.62 20.09
C ASN A 5 0.84 20.53 20.73
N ASN A 6 -0.21 20.80 19.97
CA ASN A 6 -1.59 20.66 20.44
C ASN A 6 -1.98 19.20 20.61
N PHE A 7 -1.47 18.29 19.77
CA PHE A 7 -1.70 16.86 19.94
C PHE A 7 -1.04 16.31 21.20
N LEU A 8 0.23 16.67 21.44
CA LEU A 8 0.97 16.28 22.65
C LEU A 8 0.31 16.82 23.92
N LYS A 9 -0.24 18.04 23.87
CA LYS A 9 -1.05 18.60 24.97
C LYS A 9 -2.33 17.78 25.21
N ALA A 10 -3.04 17.39 24.15
CA ALA A 10 -4.21 16.53 24.27
C ALA A 10 -3.85 15.18 24.89
N LEU A 11 -2.75 14.55 24.46
CA LEU A 11 -2.24 13.30 25.04
C LEU A 11 -1.86 13.46 26.53
N SER A 12 -1.22 14.57 26.89
CA SER A 12 -0.86 14.88 28.28
C SER A 12 -2.08 14.96 29.18
N GLN A 13 -3.12 15.69 28.76
CA GLN A 13 -4.34 15.81 29.54
C GLN A 13 -5.14 14.49 29.54
N SER A 14 -5.17 13.76 28.43
CA SER A 14 -5.73 12.41 28.36
C SER A 14 -5.05 11.43 29.31
N PHE A 15 -3.72 11.54 29.49
CA PHE A 15 -2.99 10.72 30.44
C PHE A 15 -3.31 11.09 31.89
N LYS A 16 -3.51 12.38 32.21
CA LYS A 16 -4.03 12.81 33.52
C LYS A 16 -5.39 12.18 33.82
N ASN A 17 -6.31 12.26 32.87
CA ASN A 17 -7.64 11.65 32.99
C ASN A 17 -7.55 10.13 33.18
N TYR A 18 -6.57 9.47 32.55
CA TYR A 18 -6.29 8.05 32.78
C TYR A 18 -5.82 7.76 34.21
N LEU A 19 -4.98 8.61 34.81
CA LEU A 19 -4.54 8.44 36.20
C LEU A 19 -5.66 8.71 37.22
N GLU A 20 -6.58 9.61 36.90
CA GLU A 20 -7.69 10.01 37.75
C GLU A 20 -8.86 9.03 37.69
N HIS A 21 -9.27 8.62 36.48
CA HIS A 21 -10.48 7.82 36.26
C HIS A 21 -10.19 6.35 35.92
N GLY A 22 -8.93 5.99 35.72
CA GLY A 22 -8.50 4.62 35.45
C GLY A 22 -8.48 4.22 33.97
N ALA A 23 -8.08 2.97 33.74
CA ALA A 23 -7.84 2.38 32.43
C ALA A 23 -9.12 2.14 31.62
N ARG A 24 -10.23 1.78 32.28
CA ARG A 24 -11.53 1.51 31.63
C ARG A 24 -12.35 2.77 31.34
N SER A 25 -11.98 3.92 31.89
CA SER A 25 -12.72 5.16 31.67
C SER A 25 -12.52 5.68 30.24
N THR A 26 -13.63 6.12 29.63
CA THR A 26 -13.64 6.76 28.31
C THR A 26 -13.18 8.22 28.37
N GLU A 27 -13.08 8.82 29.56
CA GLU A 27 -12.60 10.20 29.77
C GLU A 27 -11.19 10.45 29.23
N LYS A 28 -10.34 9.41 29.20
CA LYS A 28 -9.00 9.50 28.63
C LYS A 28 -9.00 9.69 27.10
N LEU A 29 -10.09 9.37 26.41
CA LEU A 29 -10.16 9.40 24.95
C LEU A 29 -10.75 10.70 24.40
N LYS A 30 -11.67 11.34 25.14
CA LYS A 30 -12.43 12.53 24.69
C LYS A 30 -11.56 13.64 24.11
N LEU A 31 -10.46 13.99 24.78
CA LEU A 31 -9.58 15.08 24.34
C LEU A 31 -8.79 14.74 23.07
N ILE A 32 -8.39 13.48 22.92
CA ILE A 32 -7.73 12.99 21.71
C ILE A 32 -8.74 12.98 20.56
N HIS A 33 -9.96 12.48 20.80
CA HIS A 33 -11.03 12.43 19.80
C HIS A 33 -11.36 13.85 19.31
N LEU A 34 -11.52 14.81 20.23
CA LEU A 34 -11.75 16.21 19.92
C LEU A 34 -10.63 16.81 19.04
N PHE A 35 -9.37 16.53 19.37
CA PHE A 35 -8.23 17.02 18.59
C PHE A 35 -8.24 16.45 17.16
N LEU A 36 -8.41 15.14 17.02
CA LEU A 36 -8.44 14.45 15.73
C LEU A 36 -9.63 14.90 14.90
N ALA A 37 -10.83 14.98 15.47
CA ALA A 37 -12.04 15.47 14.80
C ALA A 37 -11.88 16.92 14.30
N LYS A 38 -11.34 17.82 15.13
CA LYS A 38 -11.03 19.20 14.68
C LYS A 38 -9.98 19.24 13.56
N THR A 39 -9.05 18.30 13.56
CA THR A 39 -8.05 18.19 12.49
C THR A 39 -8.69 17.71 11.20
N LEU A 40 -9.52 16.67 11.25
CA LEU A 40 -10.28 16.16 10.11
C LEU A 40 -11.25 17.21 9.57
N GLN A 41 -11.96 17.95 10.43
CA GLN A 41 -12.83 19.05 10.01
C GLN A 41 -12.09 20.09 9.17
N LYS A 42 -10.85 20.41 9.52
CA LYS A 42 -10.02 21.34 8.74
C LYS A 42 -9.56 20.75 7.40
N VAL A 43 -9.47 19.43 7.29
CA VAL A 43 -9.07 18.72 6.06
C VAL A 43 -10.26 18.59 5.11
N PHE A 44 -11.41 18.13 5.61
CA PHE A 44 -12.62 17.90 4.82
C PHE A 44 -13.40 19.20 4.52
N GLY A 45 -13.34 20.19 5.41
CA GLY A 45 -14.02 21.47 5.26
C GLY A 45 -15.43 21.49 5.86
N LYS A 46 -16.13 22.64 5.71
CA LYS A 46 -17.39 22.93 6.44
C LYS A 46 -18.61 22.09 6.01
N GLY A 47 -18.57 21.44 4.84
CA GLY A 47 -19.68 20.62 4.34
C GLY A 47 -19.76 19.22 4.97
N TYR A 48 -18.84 18.89 5.88
CA TYR A 48 -18.75 17.58 6.50
C TYR A 48 -18.99 17.70 8.01
N GLU A 49 -19.59 16.67 8.59
CA GLU A 49 -19.87 16.60 10.02
C GLU A 49 -18.99 15.54 10.70
N MET A 50 -18.69 15.77 11.98
CA MET A 50 -17.79 14.93 12.77
C MET A 50 -18.53 14.31 13.95
N TYR A 51 -18.56 12.99 14.00
CA TYR A 51 -19.13 12.22 15.10
C TYR A 51 -18.01 11.54 15.86
N TYR A 52 -17.94 11.72 17.17
CA TYR A 52 -16.90 11.16 18.03
C TYR A 52 -17.35 11.21 19.49
N LEU A 53 -16.69 10.51 20.39
CA LEU A 53 -16.94 10.65 21.82
C LEU A 53 -16.52 12.03 22.33
N GLY A 54 -17.49 12.88 22.70
CA GLY A 54 -17.27 14.21 23.27
C GLY A 54 -18.44 14.69 24.15
N GLU A 55 -18.42 15.95 24.59
CA GLU A 55 -19.50 16.49 25.44
C GLU A 55 -20.82 16.69 24.69
N ASN A 56 -20.78 17.11 23.42
CA ASN A 56 -21.94 17.45 22.60
C ASN A 56 -22.05 16.58 21.33
N THR A 57 -21.32 15.47 21.29
CA THR A 57 -21.29 14.55 20.15
C THR A 57 -20.97 13.16 20.68
N LYS A 58 -21.44 12.15 19.95
CA LYS A 58 -21.24 10.74 20.27
C LYS A 58 -20.68 10.04 19.05
N GLU A 59 -20.07 8.89 19.31
CA GLU A 59 -19.67 7.97 18.25
C GLU A 59 -20.89 7.59 17.40
N LEU A 60 -20.66 7.43 16.11
CA LEU A 60 -21.71 7.04 15.16
C LEU A 60 -21.63 5.53 14.94
N THR A 61 -22.76 4.86 15.04
CA THR A 61 -22.91 3.48 14.59
C THR A 61 -22.89 3.47 13.07
N VAL A 62 -21.86 2.86 12.48
CA VAL A 62 -21.73 2.69 11.03
C VAL A 62 -22.11 1.27 10.67
N GLU A 63 -22.99 1.12 9.68
CA GLU A 63 -23.35 -0.17 9.11
C GLU A 63 -22.15 -0.78 8.37
N GLY A 64 -21.52 -1.77 8.98
CA GLY A 64 -20.45 -2.55 8.36
C GLY A 64 -20.99 -3.61 7.38
N LYS A 65 -20.09 -4.40 6.80
CA LYS A 65 -20.47 -5.52 5.93
C LYS A 65 -21.06 -6.69 6.71
N TYR A 66 -20.52 -6.93 7.89
CA TYR A 66 -20.84 -8.11 8.70
C TYR A 66 -21.71 -7.74 9.91
N TYR A 67 -21.48 -6.58 10.50
CA TYR A 67 -22.24 -6.07 11.64
C TYR A 67 -22.12 -4.54 11.76
N PRO A 68 -23.10 -3.86 12.38
CA PRO A 68 -22.98 -2.45 12.74
C PRO A 68 -21.96 -2.25 13.87
N LYS A 69 -21.18 -1.17 13.81
CA LYS A 69 -20.13 -0.87 14.80
C LYS A 69 -20.07 0.62 15.10
N ASP A 70 -19.95 0.96 16.38
CA ASP A 70 -19.62 2.31 16.82
C ASP A 70 -18.15 2.62 16.51
N ILE A 71 -17.92 3.70 15.78
CA ILE A 71 -16.60 4.13 15.31
C ILE A 71 -16.12 5.34 16.11
N ASP A 72 -14.88 5.28 16.59
CA ASP A 72 -14.26 6.32 17.45
C ASP A 72 -14.44 7.73 16.88
N ILE A 73 -14.17 7.90 15.57
CA ILE A 73 -14.42 9.13 14.83
C ILE A 73 -14.97 8.81 13.43
N THR A 74 -16.14 9.34 13.12
CA THR A 74 -16.77 9.24 11.78
C THR A 74 -16.95 10.60 11.15
N VAL A 75 -16.58 10.71 9.88
CA VAL A 75 -16.86 11.85 9.02
C VAL A 75 -18.06 11.52 8.15
N THR A 76 -19.06 12.38 8.15
CA THR A 76 -20.23 12.23 7.25
C THR A 76 -20.33 13.39 6.28
N HIS A 77 -21.00 13.14 5.16
CA HIS A 77 -21.43 14.14 4.20
C HIS A 77 -22.84 13.81 3.75
N ASN A 78 -23.78 14.74 3.93
CA ASN A 78 -25.22 14.49 3.72
C ASN A 78 -25.70 13.23 4.46
N GLU A 79 -25.39 13.16 5.76
CA GLU A 79 -25.77 12.07 6.68
C GLU A 79 -25.15 10.69 6.34
N LYS A 80 -24.31 10.58 5.29
CA LYS A 80 -23.66 9.33 4.91
C LYS A 80 -22.21 9.29 5.40
N PRO A 81 -21.77 8.21 6.05
CA PRO A 81 -20.35 8.01 6.39
C PRO A 81 -19.48 8.00 5.12
N VAL A 82 -18.44 8.82 5.12
CA VAL A 82 -17.48 8.92 4.01
C VAL A 82 -16.05 8.62 4.43
N PHE A 83 -15.75 8.63 5.73
CA PHE A 83 -14.45 8.27 6.28
C PHE A 83 -14.60 7.89 7.76
N CYS A 84 -13.88 6.86 8.17
CA CYS A 84 -13.85 6.36 9.54
C CYS A 84 -12.41 6.36 10.06
N LEU A 85 -12.23 6.70 11.33
CA LEU A 85 -10.92 6.72 11.98
C LEU A 85 -11.01 6.04 13.34
N GLY A 86 -10.26 4.94 13.50
CA GLY A 86 -10.03 4.29 14.79
C GLY A 86 -8.86 4.93 15.54
N LEU A 87 -8.94 4.93 16.87
CA LEU A 87 -7.89 5.38 17.77
C LEU A 87 -7.49 4.27 18.73
N LYS A 88 -6.19 4.06 18.90
CA LYS A 88 -5.64 3.26 19.98
C LYS A 88 -4.61 4.04 20.78
N PHE A 89 -4.99 4.49 21.98
CA PHE A 89 -4.06 5.07 22.95
C PHE A 89 -3.66 4.04 24.00
N VAL A 90 -2.41 3.56 23.93
CA VAL A 90 -1.89 2.52 24.82
C VAL A 90 -1.06 3.14 25.95
N THR A 91 -1.56 3.02 27.17
CA THR A 91 -0.93 3.59 28.37
C THR A 91 -0.13 2.56 29.19
N SER A 92 -0.48 1.27 29.09
CA SER A 92 0.19 0.17 29.80
C SER A 92 0.00 -1.18 29.08
N ASN A 93 0.78 -2.20 29.50
CA ASN A 93 0.62 -3.62 29.13
C ASN A 93 0.53 -3.88 27.61
N TYR A 94 1.29 -3.14 26.79
CA TYR A 94 1.22 -3.26 25.33
C TYR A 94 1.52 -4.69 24.87
N LYS A 95 2.67 -5.28 25.27
CA LYS A 95 3.11 -6.57 24.70
C LYS A 95 2.15 -7.71 25.03
N GLN A 96 1.54 -7.68 26.22
CA GLN A 96 0.51 -8.65 26.61
C GLN A 96 -0.72 -8.61 25.71
N ASN A 97 -1.11 -7.42 25.23
CA ASN A 97 -2.34 -7.21 24.47
C ASN A 97 -2.11 -6.95 22.96
N ALA A 98 -0.85 -6.99 22.53
CA ALA A 98 -0.44 -6.50 21.22
C ALA A 98 -1.17 -7.24 20.08
N ASN A 99 -1.36 -8.56 20.19
CA ASN A 99 -2.05 -9.35 19.15
C ASN A 99 -3.53 -9.01 19.10
N ASN A 100 -4.21 -8.95 20.24
CA ASN A 100 -5.62 -8.56 20.32
C ASN A 100 -5.88 -7.18 19.72
N TYR A 101 -4.97 -6.21 19.96
CA TYR A 101 -5.07 -4.87 19.37
C TYR A 101 -4.93 -4.91 17.85
N PHE A 102 -4.01 -5.72 17.34
CA PHE A 102 -3.77 -5.85 15.91
C PHE A 102 -4.93 -6.56 15.19
N GLU A 103 -5.38 -7.69 15.73
CA GLU A 103 -6.51 -8.46 15.20
C GLU A 103 -7.82 -7.66 15.23
N GLY A 104 -8.09 -6.97 16.35
CA GLY A 104 -9.26 -6.10 16.48
C GLY A 104 -9.28 -4.99 15.43
N MET A 105 -8.16 -4.30 15.24
CA MET A 105 -8.01 -3.27 14.20
C MET A 105 -8.26 -3.83 12.80
N MET A 106 -7.68 -4.98 12.45
CA MET A 106 -7.91 -5.62 11.15
C MET A 106 -9.37 -6.00 10.93
N GLY A 107 -10.03 -6.53 11.98
CA GLY A 107 -11.44 -6.92 11.93
C GLY A 107 -12.38 -5.73 11.72
N GLU A 108 -12.19 -4.64 12.46
CA GLU A 108 -12.97 -3.41 12.31
C GLU A 108 -12.75 -2.79 10.93
N THR A 109 -11.50 -2.73 10.48
CA THR A 109 -11.15 -2.23 9.15
C THR A 109 -11.84 -3.05 8.05
N ALA A 110 -11.77 -4.38 8.14
CA ALA A 110 -12.42 -5.28 7.18
C ALA A 110 -13.94 -5.09 7.15
N ASN A 111 -14.56 -4.91 8.31
CA ASN A 111 -16.00 -4.72 8.41
C ASN A 111 -16.45 -3.43 7.72
N ILE A 112 -15.75 -2.32 7.93
CA ILE A 112 -16.13 -1.00 7.40
C ILE A 112 -15.74 -0.83 5.92
N GLN A 113 -14.50 -1.19 5.55
CA GLN A 113 -14.02 -0.97 4.18
C GLN A 113 -14.73 -1.83 3.14
N ARG A 114 -15.32 -2.97 3.53
CA ARG A 114 -16.16 -3.80 2.64
C ARG A 114 -17.46 -3.11 2.20
N GLN A 115 -17.83 -1.98 2.83
CA GLN A 115 -18.91 -1.09 2.39
C GLN A 115 -18.41 0.09 1.54
N ASN A 116 -17.14 0.05 1.10
CA ASN A 116 -16.46 1.13 0.38
C ASN A 116 -16.34 2.43 1.17
N ILE A 117 -16.28 2.34 2.51
CA ILE A 117 -15.99 3.48 3.39
C ILE A 117 -14.52 3.36 3.84
N PRO A 118 -13.63 4.30 3.48
CA PRO A 118 -12.24 4.28 3.93
C PRO A 118 -12.14 4.30 5.47
N TYR A 119 -11.34 3.38 6.02
CA TYR A 119 -11.11 3.29 7.46
C TYR A 119 -9.61 3.43 7.73
N SER A 120 -9.22 4.40 8.56
CA SER A 120 -7.83 4.61 8.98
C SER A 120 -7.66 4.36 10.47
N GLN A 121 -6.41 4.19 10.93
CA GLN A 121 -6.10 4.01 12.35
C GLN A 121 -5.05 5.03 12.81
N VAL A 122 -5.22 5.59 14.01
CA VAL A 122 -4.15 6.26 14.77
C VAL A 122 -3.81 5.41 15.99
N ILE A 123 -2.52 5.12 16.17
CA ILE A 123 -2.00 4.31 17.28
C ILE A 123 -0.98 5.15 18.02
N VAL A 124 -1.20 5.38 19.30
CA VAL A 124 -0.28 6.09 20.20
C VAL A 124 0.26 5.10 21.20
N LEU A 125 1.57 4.88 21.15
CA LEU A 125 2.30 3.89 21.92
C LEU A 125 3.31 4.57 22.84
N ARG A 126 3.37 4.15 24.10
CA ARG A 126 4.40 4.60 25.04
C ARG A 126 5.68 3.79 24.84
N HIS A 127 6.81 4.42 24.54
CA HIS A 127 8.06 3.70 24.25
C HIS A 127 8.48 2.79 25.40
N GLU A 128 8.57 3.34 26.61
CA GLU A 128 8.70 2.58 27.85
C GLU A 128 7.30 2.35 28.44
N THR A 129 6.67 1.25 28.07
CA THR A 129 5.32 0.91 28.53
C THR A 129 5.38 0.15 29.86
N PRO A 130 4.74 0.63 30.94
CA PRO A 130 4.69 -0.09 32.20
C PRO A 130 3.83 -1.35 32.05
N TYR A 131 4.27 -2.43 32.69
CA TYR A 131 3.53 -3.67 32.83
C TYR A 131 3.00 -3.80 34.26
N TYR A 132 1.68 -3.85 34.38
CA TYR A 132 0.99 -4.09 35.65
C TYR A 132 0.43 -5.51 35.68
N LYS A 133 0.71 -6.29 36.74
CA LYS A 133 0.23 -7.68 36.88
C LYS A 133 -1.30 -7.78 36.99
N LYS A 134 -1.92 -6.72 37.51
CA LYS A 134 -3.37 -6.46 37.49
C LYS A 134 -3.56 -5.07 36.89
N GLY A 135 -4.64 -4.83 36.16
CA GLY A 135 -4.88 -3.52 35.55
C GLY A 135 -4.83 -2.39 36.59
N LEU A 136 -4.57 -1.17 36.15
CA LEU A 136 -4.44 -0.01 37.06
C LEU A 136 -5.72 0.23 37.89
N ASP A 137 -6.88 -0.21 37.37
CA ASP A 137 -8.17 -0.17 38.07
C ASP A 137 -8.29 -1.20 39.21
N ASP A 138 -7.52 -2.28 39.13
CA ASP A 138 -7.58 -3.42 40.05
C ASP A 138 -6.35 -3.47 40.99
N GLN A 139 -5.45 -2.50 40.86
CA GLN A 139 -4.22 -2.40 41.63
C GLN A 139 -4.42 -1.49 42.85
N LYS A 140 -4.19 -2.03 44.05
CA LYS A 140 -4.08 -1.24 45.30
C LYS A 140 -2.76 -0.46 45.39
N ASP A 141 -1.72 -0.97 44.72
CA ASP A 141 -0.40 -0.35 44.60
C ASP A 141 -0.14 -0.06 43.12
N LYS A 142 0.13 1.20 42.79
CA LYS A 142 0.34 1.71 41.41
C LYS A 142 1.74 1.41 40.87
N THR A 143 2.53 0.57 41.56
CA THR A 143 3.89 0.23 41.15
C THR A 143 3.89 -0.76 39.97
N SER A 144 4.59 -0.39 38.89
CA SER A 144 4.79 -1.26 37.73
C SER A 144 5.67 -2.47 38.08
N ALA A 145 5.33 -3.67 37.59
CA ALA A 145 6.13 -4.86 37.83
C ALA A 145 7.39 -4.92 36.94
N LYS A 146 7.36 -4.25 35.78
CA LYS A 146 8.50 -4.01 34.88
C LYS A 146 8.12 -2.94 33.85
N ASN A 147 9.11 -2.30 33.22
CA ASN A 147 8.90 -1.45 32.04
C ASN A 147 9.28 -2.22 30.77
N GLU A 148 8.37 -2.28 29.81
CA GLU A 148 8.55 -2.93 28.53
C GLU A 148 8.91 -1.90 27.46
N ILE A 149 10.04 -2.10 26.79
CA ILE A 149 10.47 -1.24 25.70
C ILE A 149 9.82 -1.72 24.40
N ILE A 150 9.04 -0.84 23.75
CA ILE A 150 8.51 -1.06 22.41
C ILE A 150 9.64 -0.90 21.40
N ASN A 151 9.88 -1.94 20.60
CA ASN A 151 10.98 -2.00 19.65
C ASN A 151 10.48 -2.23 18.20
N GLN A 152 11.41 -2.35 17.26
CA GLN A 152 11.09 -2.55 15.85
C GLN A 152 10.21 -3.79 15.58
N LYS A 153 10.45 -4.91 16.27
CA LYS A 153 9.66 -6.14 16.11
C LYS A 153 8.21 -5.96 16.55
N ASP A 154 7.98 -5.12 17.56
CA ASP A 154 6.64 -4.80 18.04
C ASP A 154 5.83 -3.97 17.02
N LEU A 155 6.51 -3.16 16.21
CA LEU A 155 5.91 -2.29 15.18
C LEU A 155 5.85 -2.95 13.81
N SER A 156 6.71 -3.93 13.53
CA SER A 156 6.85 -4.53 12.19
C SER A 156 5.55 -5.11 11.65
N LYS A 157 4.67 -5.64 12.50
CA LYS A 157 3.36 -6.14 12.07
C LYS A 157 2.44 -5.07 11.48
N TYR A 158 2.47 -3.84 12.02
CA TYR A 158 1.69 -2.72 11.49
C TYR A 158 2.30 -2.19 10.19
N VAL A 159 3.63 -2.13 10.13
CA VAL A 159 4.38 -1.77 8.93
C VAL A 159 4.07 -2.78 7.81
N ASN A 160 4.23 -4.07 8.08
CA ASN A 160 3.95 -5.14 7.13
C ASN A 160 2.50 -5.08 6.61
N LEU A 161 1.52 -4.86 7.48
CA LEU A 161 0.11 -4.72 7.08
C LEU A 161 -0.11 -3.52 6.14
N MET A 162 0.58 -2.40 6.37
CA MET A 162 0.48 -1.21 5.51
C MET A 162 1.18 -1.36 4.17
N PHE A 163 2.07 -2.33 4.01
CA PHE A 163 2.74 -2.63 2.75
C PHE A 163 2.20 -3.89 2.06
N ASP A 164 1.27 -4.62 2.68
CA ASP A 164 0.56 -5.74 2.05
C ASP A 164 -0.31 -5.26 0.88
N THR A 165 -0.61 -6.13 -0.06
CA THR A 165 -1.61 -5.92 -1.11
C THR A 165 -2.90 -5.27 -0.57
N GLN A 166 -3.50 -4.38 -1.34
CA GLN A 166 -4.71 -3.68 -0.91
C GLN A 166 -5.85 -4.68 -0.70
N GLN A 167 -6.17 -4.94 0.57
CA GLN A 167 -7.23 -5.84 1.00
C GLN A 167 -8.17 -5.15 1.98
N ALA A 168 -9.34 -5.75 2.21
CA ALA A 168 -10.35 -5.17 3.08
C ALA A 168 -9.87 -4.91 4.51
N HIS A 169 -8.99 -5.77 5.04
CA HIS A 169 -8.49 -5.70 6.41
C HIS A 169 -7.27 -4.76 6.59
N ARG A 170 -6.71 -4.25 5.49
CA ARG A 170 -5.62 -3.26 5.50
C ARG A 170 -6.22 -1.85 5.58
N PRO A 171 -5.93 -1.07 6.64
CA PRO A 171 -6.45 0.29 6.75
C PRO A 171 -6.03 1.18 5.58
N PHE A 172 -6.87 2.15 5.24
CA PHE A 172 -6.57 3.17 4.24
C PHE A 172 -5.28 3.94 4.60
N ALA A 173 -5.11 4.26 5.88
CA ALA A 173 -3.87 4.79 6.45
C ALA A 173 -3.71 4.33 7.91
N ILE A 174 -2.45 4.18 8.35
CA ILE A 174 -2.12 4.01 9.77
C ILE A 174 -1.12 5.10 10.18
N GLY A 175 -1.46 5.87 11.21
CA GLY A 175 -0.54 6.76 11.89
C GLY A 175 -0.07 6.11 13.19
N ILE A 176 1.24 5.96 13.39
CA ILE A 176 1.82 5.46 14.65
C ILE A 176 2.64 6.58 15.29
N LEU A 177 2.35 6.89 16.55
CA LEU A 177 3.10 7.84 17.35
C LEU A 177 3.72 7.13 18.55
N LEU A 178 5.05 7.18 18.65
CA LEU A 178 5.77 6.80 19.86
C LEU A 178 5.93 8.01 20.77
N VAL A 179 5.61 7.84 22.05
CA VAL A 179 5.73 8.88 23.06
C VAL A 179 6.46 8.40 24.30
N ASP A 180 7.15 9.33 24.96
CA ASP A 180 7.52 9.21 26.35
C ASP A 180 6.50 9.98 27.21
N ILE A 181 6.15 9.42 28.36
CA ILE A 181 5.20 10.01 29.30
C ILE A 181 5.83 10.02 30.69
N ASN A 182 6.09 11.21 31.21
CA ASN A 182 6.50 11.37 32.59
C ASN A 182 5.29 11.18 33.50
N GLU A 183 5.25 10.12 34.31
CA GLU A 183 4.06 9.77 35.09
C GLU A 183 3.71 10.79 36.17
N THR A 184 4.69 11.51 36.72
CA THR A 184 4.46 12.50 37.79
C THR A 184 3.92 13.81 37.23
N THR A 185 4.52 14.32 36.17
CA THR A 185 4.15 15.61 35.56
C THR A 185 3.09 15.47 34.46
N CYS A 186 2.83 14.23 34.02
CA CYS A 186 2.01 13.87 32.86
C CYS A 186 2.47 14.51 31.55
N GLN A 187 3.69 15.04 31.50
CA GLN A 187 4.23 15.62 30.27
C GLN A 187 4.49 14.52 29.25
N VAL A 188 4.01 14.76 28.03
CA VAL A 188 4.17 13.84 26.90
C VAL A 188 5.18 14.44 25.94
N LYS A 189 6.20 13.67 25.61
CA LYS A 189 7.20 14.02 24.59
C LYS A 189 7.10 13.03 23.46
N LYS A 190 7.09 13.51 22.22
CA LYS A 190 7.27 12.64 21.06
C LYS A 190 8.65 12.01 21.11
N ILE A 191 8.69 10.71 20.90
CA ILE A 191 9.94 9.98 20.67
C ILE A 191 10.16 9.93 19.18
N LYS A 192 11.36 10.32 18.75
CA LYS A 192 11.79 10.09 17.38
C LYS A 192 12.15 8.61 17.23
N PRO A 193 11.52 7.85 16.33
CA PRO A 193 11.91 6.46 16.11
C PRO A 193 13.41 6.31 15.81
N SER A 194 14.01 7.31 15.15
CA SER A 194 15.44 7.39 14.85
C SER A 194 16.37 7.43 16.07
N SER A 195 15.92 7.94 17.22
CA SER A 195 16.76 7.96 18.44
C SER A 195 17.01 6.57 19.05
N PHE A 196 16.28 5.55 18.58
CA PHE A 196 16.41 4.16 19.03
C PHE A 196 16.73 3.20 17.88
N LEU A 197 16.53 3.64 16.63
CA LEU A 197 16.85 2.87 15.42
C LEU A 197 18.27 3.11 14.91
N VAL A 198 19.01 4.08 15.44
CA VAL A 198 20.39 4.37 15.04
C VAL A 198 21.21 4.81 16.26
N ALA A 199 21.98 3.89 16.83
CA ALA A 199 23.23 4.27 17.46
C ALA A 199 24.26 4.47 16.34
N ASN A 200 24.82 5.68 16.27
CA ASN A 200 25.94 6.15 15.44
C ASN A 200 25.69 6.28 13.94
N PHE A 201 25.54 7.52 13.45
CA PHE A 201 26.16 7.91 12.18
C PHE A 201 26.66 9.35 12.25
N ALA A 202 27.94 9.52 11.89
CA ALA A 202 28.74 10.71 12.09
C ALA A 202 28.36 11.85 11.13
N GLU A 203 28.23 13.06 11.67
CA GLU A 203 28.22 14.29 10.88
C GLU A 203 29.68 14.72 10.58
N ARG A 204 30.08 14.80 9.29
CA ARG A 204 30.56 16.05 8.62
C ARG A 204 31.52 15.88 7.43
N ASN A 205 31.34 16.83 6.50
CA ASN A 205 32.24 17.47 5.52
C ASN A 205 33.65 16.89 5.30
N VAL A 206 33.86 16.35 4.10
CA VAL A 206 35.17 16.12 3.50
C VAL A 206 35.47 17.29 2.53
N ARG A 207 36.58 18.00 2.72
CA ARG A 207 37.09 19.00 1.76
C ARG A 207 38.43 18.55 1.19
N SER A 208 38.64 18.94 -0.07
CA SER A 208 39.83 18.84 -0.94
C SER A 208 39.99 17.51 -1.71
N ILE A 209 39.63 17.51 -3.00
CA ILE A 209 40.49 17.71 -4.18
C ILE A 209 39.60 17.71 -5.44
N GLY A 210 39.70 18.74 -6.29
CA GLY A 210 39.40 18.66 -7.72
C GLY A 210 37.96 18.87 -8.23
N ILE A 211 36.96 18.17 -7.71
CA ILE A 211 35.58 18.23 -8.23
C ILE A 211 34.61 18.30 -7.03
N GLY A 212 33.94 19.45 -6.88
CA GLY A 212 33.23 19.80 -5.66
C GLY A 212 31.93 19.03 -5.48
N GLY A 213 31.89 18.11 -4.51
CA GLY A 213 30.65 17.47 -4.06
C GLY A 213 30.77 16.88 -2.66
N ARG A 214 29.65 16.74 -1.97
CA ARG A 214 29.55 16.16 -0.62
C ARG A 214 28.62 14.95 -0.72
N ILE A 215 29.17 13.77 -0.45
CA ILE A 215 28.36 12.54 -0.35
C ILE A 215 27.41 12.69 0.85
N ASP A 216 26.12 12.48 0.65
CA ASP A 216 25.14 12.53 1.73
C ASP A 216 25.31 11.36 2.70
N ILE A 217 25.38 10.12 2.20
CA ILE A 217 25.64 8.93 3.01
C ILE A 217 26.55 7.96 2.25
N LEU A 218 27.60 7.48 2.93
CA LEU A 218 28.42 6.35 2.49
C LEU A 218 28.22 5.19 3.45
N ALA A 219 27.91 4.01 2.93
CA ALA A 219 27.69 2.79 3.71
C ALA A 219 28.44 1.60 3.11
N TYR A 220 28.48 0.48 3.84
CA TYR A 220 28.98 -0.80 3.36
C TYR A 220 27.87 -1.84 3.38
N ASN A 221 27.63 -2.48 2.24
CA ASN A 221 26.66 -3.56 2.10
C ASN A 221 27.36 -4.90 2.33
N SER A 222 27.08 -5.54 3.46
CA SER A 222 27.70 -6.81 3.82
C SER A 222 27.27 -7.99 2.94
N LYS A 223 26.11 -7.89 2.26
CA LYS A 223 25.60 -8.94 1.36
C LYS A 223 26.35 -8.91 0.03
N SER A 224 26.44 -7.75 -0.60
CA SER A 224 27.14 -7.59 -1.88
C SER A 224 28.65 -7.37 -1.74
N LYS A 225 29.11 -7.08 -0.52
CA LYS A 225 30.49 -6.73 -0.17
C LYS A 225 31.00 -5.46 -0.84
N ARG A 226 30.11 -4.50 -1.11
CA ARG A 226 30.39 -3.25 -1.83
C ARG A 226 30.15 -2.04 -0.94
N PHE A 227 30.84 -0.94 -1.25
CA PHE A 227 30.43 0.36 -0.71
C PHE A 227 29.15 0.84 -1.42
N VAL A 228 28.33 1.60 -0.69
CA VAL A 228 27.05 2.14 -1.17
C VAL A 228 27.03 3.64 -0.93
N VAL A 229 26.74 4.40 -1.97
CA VAL A 229 26.52 5.85 -1.90
C VAL A 229 25.03 6.11 -1.93
N PHE A 230 24.50 6.82 -0.93
CA PHE A 230 23.15 7.37 -1.01
C PHE A 230 23.21 8.85 -1.33
N GLU A 231 22.40 9.27 -2.30
CA GLU A 231 22.21 10.67 -2.67
C GLU A 231 20.74 11.06 -2.47
N LEU A 232 20.51 12.12 -1.68
CA LEU A 232 19.17 12.51 -1.22
C LEU A 232 18.76 13.86 -1.81
N LYS A 233 17.67 13.91 -2.58
CA LYS A 233 17.13 15.16 -3.12
C LYS A 233 15.72 15.46 -2.61
N LYS A 234 15.56 16.64 -2.00
CA LYS A 234 14.26 17.10 -1.47
C LYS A 234 13.20 17.34 -2.55
N ASP A 235 13.63 17.58 -3.77
CA ASP A 235 12.80 17.85 -4.93
C ASP A 235 13.47 17.23 -6.17
N TYR A 236 12.88 17.46 -7.35
CA TYR A 236 13.45 16.94 -8.59
C TYR A 236 14.73 17.63 -8.97
N ASP A 237 15.72 16.80 -9.30
CA ASP A 237 17.00 17.25 -9.83
C ASP A 237 17.28 16.49 -11.13
N LYS A 238 17.60 17.24 -12.19
CA LYS A 238 17.95 16.70 -13.51
C LYS A 238 19.33 16.02 -13.48
N ASN A 239 20.22 16.49 -12.62
CA ASN A 239 21.64 16.14 -12.62
C ASN A 239 21.99 15.12 -11.52
N ILE A 240 21.00 14.60 -10.78
CA ILE A 240 21.22 13.66 -9.67
C ILE A 240 22.02 12.41 -10.09
N THR A 241 21.79 11.92 -11.32
CA THR A 241 22.49 10.75 -11.86
C THR A 241 23.94 11.05 -12.25
N GLU A 242 24.25 12.31 -12.61
CA GLU A 242 25.61 12.75 -12.94
C GLU A 242 26.42 12.93 -11.64
N GLN A 243 25.84 13.59 -10.63
CA GLN A 243 26.48 13.75 -9.32
C GLN A 243 26.82 12.40 -8.67
N ALA A 244 25.93 11.43 -8.76
CA ALA A 244 26.21 10.11 -8.21
C ALA A 244 27.24 9.31 -9.00
N ALA A 245 27.36 9.55 -10.32
CA ALA A 245 28.45 8.99 -11.11
C ALA A 245 29.79 9.61 -10.69
N ASP A 246 29.85 10.92 -10.48
CA ASP A 246 31.05 11.62 -9.99
C ASP A 246 31.51 11.08 -8.63
N TYR A 247 30.57 10.76 -7.72
CA TYR A 247 30.90 10.16 -6.42
C TYR A 247 31.43 8.75 -6.53
N ARG A 248 30.84 7.92 -7.39
CA ARG A 248 31.35 6.57 -7.66
C ARG A 248 32.77 6.64 -8.17
N ASP A 249 33.03 7.47 -9.18
CA ASP A 249 34.34 7.58 -9.82
C ASP A 249 35.37 8.09 -8.81
N CYS A 250 35.00 9.06 -7.96
CA CYS A 250 35.84 9.54 -6.86
C CYS A 250 36.18 8.45 -5.82
N ILE A 251 35.21 7.60 -5.43
CA ILE A 251 35.48 6.50 -4.48
C ILE A 251 36.34 5.43 -5.13
N ASP A 252 36.11 5.10 -6.40
CA ASP A 252 36.89 4.09 -7.12
C ASP A 252 38.36 4.53 -7.24
N ASP A 253 38.60 5.78 -7.61
CA ASP A 253 39.94 6.38 -7.70
C ASP A 253 40.67 6.43 -6.35
N ASN A 254 39.93 6.53 -5.24
CA ASN A 254 40.48 6.72 -3.88
C ASN A 254 40.13 5.56 -2.93
N PHE A 255 39.86 4.36 -3.47
CA PHE A 255 39.26 3.26 -2.70
C PHE A 255 40.05 2.84 -1.46
N ALA A 256 41.39 2.78 -1.57
CA ALA A 256 42.28 2.44 -0.46
C ALA A 256 42.19 3.46 0.69
N ASP A 257 42.17 4.75 0.35
CA ASP A 257 42.05 5.83 1.33
C ASP A 257 40.67 5.84 1.99
N VAL A 258 39.60 5.59 1.22
CA VAL A 258 38.23 5.47 1.74
C VAL A 258 38.14 4.31 2.73
N TYR A 259 38.70 3.15 2.40
CA TYR A 259 38.71 1.99 3.29
C TYR A 259 39.52 2.24 4.58
N LEU A 260 40.74 2.79 4.45
CA LEU A 260 41.60 3.09 5.60
C LEU A 260 40.97 4.12 6.52
N LYS A 261 40.38 5.20 5.99
CA LYS A 261 39.66 6.18 6.80
C LYS A 261 38.45 5.56 7.49
N THR A 262 37.69 4.72 6.79
CA THR A 262 36.51 4.04 7.38
C THR A 262 36.89 3.19 8.59
N THR A 263 37.98 2.42 8.48
CA THR A 263 38.43 1.52 9.55
C THR A 263 39.19 2.23 10.66
N GLN A 264 40.10 3.16 10.33
CA GLN A 264 41.02 3.77 11.29
C GLN A 264 40.51 5.08 11.88
N GLN A 265 39.91 5.95 11.05
CA GLN A 265 39.45 7.27 11.49
C GLN A 265 38.04 7.20 12.06
N TYR A 266 37.13 6.48 11.40
CA TYR A 266 35.74 6.35 11.83
C TYR A 266 35.48 5.12 12.70
N ASN A 267 36.51 4.29 12.92
CA ASN A 267 36.46 3.11 13.78
C ASN A 267 35.33 2.14 13.40
N ILE A 268 35.01 2.03 12.10
CA ILE A 268 34.01 1.10 11.57
C ILE A 268 34.69 -0.23 11.25
N ASN A 269 34.14 -1.32 11.81
CA ASN A 269 34.64 -2.65 11.52
C ASN A 269 34.22 -3.09 10.10
N LEU A 270 35.18 -3.21 9.20
CA LEU A 270 34.98 -3.74 7.84
C LEU A 270 35.69 -5.09 7.67
N PRO A 271 35.25 -5.95 6.73
CA PRO A 271 36.01 -7.11 6.31
C PRO A 271 37.40 -6.73 5.79
N LYS A 272 38.31 -7.69 5.66
CA LYS A 272 39.67 -7.42 5.16
C LYS A 272 39.59 -6.71 3.81
N PHE A 273 40.53 -5.83 3.52
CA PHE A 273 40.54 -5.02 2.29
C PHE A 273 40.30 -5.83 1.01
N GLN A 274 40.92 -7.00 0.91
CA GLN A 274 40.78 -7.94 -0.21
C GLN A 274 39.36 -8.55 -0.36
N ASP A 275 38.56 -8.55 0.70
CA ASP A 275 37.21 -9.12 0.73
C ASP A 275 36.14 -8.07 0.37
N VAL A 276 36.52 -6.79 0.24
CA VAL A 276 35.65 -5.69 -0.18
C VAL A 276 35.79 -5.50 -1.70
N LEU A 277 34.67 -5.54 -2.41
CA LEU A 277 34.63 -5.34 -3.85
C LEU A 277 34.74 -3.84 -4.19
N LYS A 278 35.49 -3.53 -5.25
CA LYS A 278 35.70 -2.16 -5.73
C LYS A 278 34.46 -1.51 -6.36
N GLU A 279 33.58 -2.33 -6.94
CA GLU A 279 32.33 -1.85 -7.53
C GLU A 279 31.48 -1.13 -6.47
N ILE A 280 31.00 0.06 -6.80
CA ILE A 280 30.21 0.90 -5.89
C ILE A 280 28.73 0.81 -6.27
N GLU A 281 27.88 0.65 -5.25
CA GLU A 281 26.43 0.76 -5.39
C GLU A 281 26.00 2.21 -5.19
N ILE A 282 24.99 2.64 -5.95
CA ILE A 282 24.41 3.96 -5.86
C ILE A 282 22.93 3.81 -5.52
N VAL A 283 22.46 4.53 -4.51
CA VAL A 283 21.05 4.61 -4.14
C VAL A 283 20.60 6.06 -4.24
N LEU A 284 19.74 6.37 -5.20
CA LEU A 284 19.20 7.71 -5.41
C LEU A 284 17.82 7.82 -4.79
N ILE A 285 17.61 8.77 -3.88
CA ILE A 285 16.33 8.98 -3.21
C ILE A 285 15.80 10.39 -3.55
N ALA A 286 14.66 10.47 -4.24
CA ALA A 286 14.07 11.77 -4.66
C ALA A 286 12.53 11.74 -4.74
N LYS A 287 11.85 12.90 -4.74
CA LYS A 287 10.38 12.98 -4.91
C LYS A 287 9.86 12.45 -6.25
N ARG A 288 10.67 12.58 -7.29
CA ARG A 288 10.35 12.18 -8.66
C ARG A 288 11.63 11.99 -9.46
N PHE A 289 11.56 11.06 -10.41
CA PHE A 289 12.55 10.88 -11.47
C PHE A 289 11.86 11.08 -12.81
N SER A 290 12.61 11.55 -13.79
CA SER A 290 12.16 11.60 -15.18
C SER A 290 12.12 10.18 -15.78
N ILE A 291 11.27 9.98 -16.80
CA ILE A 291 11.19 8.72 -17.55
C ILE A 291 12.57 8.36 -18.12
N THR A 292 13.30 9.34 -18.67
CA THR A 292 14.64 9.15 -19.21
C THR A 292 15.64 8.64 -18.17
N GLN A 293 15.62 9.16 -16.94
CA GLN A 293 16.47 8.68 -15.84
C GLN A 293 16.14 7.23 -15.48
N ILE A 294 14.83 6.91 -15.39
CA ILE A 294 14.36 5.54 -15.07
C ILE A 294 14.80 4.56 -16.17
N GLU A 295 14.59 4.91 -17.44
CA GLU A 295 15.00 4.07 -18.56
C GLU A 295 16.51 3.89 -18.66
N ARG A 296 17.30 4.93 -18.37
CA ARG A 296 18.76 4.86 -18.36
C ARG A 296 19.26 3.89 -17.29
N VAL A 297 18.68 3.92 -16.10
CA VAL A 297 19.00 2.98 -15.02
C VAL A 297 18.53 1.56 -15.36
N LYS A 298 17.34 1.39 -15.93
CA LYS A 298 16.84 0.06 -16.37
C LYS A 298 17.71 -0.57 -17.48
N LYS A 299 18.37 0.24 -18.30
CA LYS A 299 19.32 -0.21 -19.33
C LYS A 299 20.72 -0.51 -18.79
N ASN A 300 21.02 -0.12 -17.54
CA ASN A 300 22.30 -0.42 -16.90
C ASN A 300 22.37 -1.92 -16.57
N LYS A 301 23.34 -2.63 -17.15
CA LYS A 301 23.52 -4.08 -16.98
C LYS A 301 24.17 -4.45 -15.65
N GLU A 302 24.88 -3.54 -15.01
CA GLU A 302 25.57 -3.79 -13.73
C GLU A 302 24.61 -3.83 -12.55
N ASN A 303 23.39 -3.31 -12.73
CA ASN A 303 22.33 -3.26 -11.74
C ASN A 303 22.75 -2.63 -10.39
N ASN A 304 23.78 -1.78 -10.42
CA ASN A 304 24.40 -1.13 -9.27
C ASN A 304 23.78 0.23 -8.91
N ILE A 305 22.77 0.67 -9.63
CA ILE A 305 22.05 1.94 -9.37
C ILE A 305 20.62 1.62 -9.00
N THR A 306 20.19 2.06 -7.82
CA THR A 306 18.83 1.89 -7.29
C THR A 306 18.14 3.25 -7.24
N LEU A 307 16.97 3.36 -7.84
CA LEU A 307 16.13 4.54 -7.79
C LEU A 307 14.99 4.34 -6.79
N ILE A 308 14.93 5.22 -5.79
CA ILE A 308 13.91 5.20 -4.75
C ILE A 308 13.14 6.51 -4.81
N LYS A 309 11.88 6.43 -5.24
CA LYS A 309 10.98 7.58 -5.18
C LYS A 309 10.41 7.69 -3.78
N TYR A 310 10.46 8.86 -3.15
CA TYR A 310 9.70 9.09 -1.91
C TYR A 310 8.51 10.02 -2.16
N PHE A 311 7.41 9.82 -1.44
CA PHE A 311 6.17 10.59 -1.68
C PHE A 311 5.88 11.56 -0.55
N TRP A 312 6.37 11.27 0.65
CA TRP A 312 6.09 12.04 1.83
C TRP A 312 7.32 12.04 2.75
N PHE A 313 7.67 13.22 3.25
CA PHE A 313 8.81 13.46 4.15
C PHE A 313 8.36 14.51 5.16
N GLU A 314 7.54 14.09 6.12
CA GLU A 314 7.17 14.87 7.30
C GLU A 314 7.26 13.96 8.51
N ASP A 315 7.75 14.49 9.63
CA ASP A 315 7.66 13.83 10.94
C ASP A 315 8.22 12.39 11.02
N ASP A 316 9.43 12.17 10.48
CA ASP A 316 10.20 10.91 10.56
C ASP A 316 9.59 9.71 9.79
N LEU A 317 8.57 9.92 8.95
CA LEU A 317 8.03 8.91 8.04
C LEU A 317 8.50 9.17 6.61
N ILE A 318 9.11 8.14 6.02
CA ILE A 318 9.52 8.14 4.61
C ILE A 318 8.72 7.05 3.91
N PHE A 319 7.75 7.45 3.08
CA PHE A 319 7.09 6.52 2.17
C PHE A 319 7.91 6.47 0.88
N ILE A 320 8.48 5.29 0.58
CA ILE A 320 9.36 5.06 -0.56
C ILE A 320 8.80 4.00 -1.51
N ASP A 321 9.16 4.12 -2.78
CA ASP A 321 8.84 3.21 -3.89
C ASP A 321 10.13 2.94 -4.65
N TYR A 322 10.54 1.67 -4.66
CA TYR A 322 11.70 1.22 -5.42
C TYR A 322 11.28 1.13 -6.89
N LEU A 323 11.86 1.96 -7.75
CA LEU A 323 11.59 1.90 -9.18
C LEU A 323 12.37 0.76 -9.87
N ASN A 324 13.39 0.24 -9.17
CA ASN A 324 14.17 -0.94 -9.49
C ASN A 324 14.92 -1.44 -8.23
N ASN A 325 15.42 -2.67 -8.26
CA ASN A 325 16.21 -3.28 -7.17
C ASN A 325 15.49 -3.30 -5.82
N ASP A 326 14.20 -3.64 -5.83
CA ASP A 326 13.45 -3.79 -4.59
C ASP A 326 14.01 -4.99 -3.79
N PRO A 327 14.53 -4.79 -2.57
CA PRO A 327 15.10 -5.86 -1.77
C PRO A 327 14.06 -6.91 -1.34
N ASP A 328 12.76 -6.60 -1.42
CA ASP A 328 11.69 -7.52 -1.11
C ASP A 328 11.21 -8.30 -2.35
N GLU A 329 11.49 -7.87 -3.58
CA GLU A 329 11.29 -8.71 -4.79
C GLU A 329 12.04 -10.04 -4.64
N GLU A 330 13.27 -10.01 -4.13
CA GLU A 330 14.12 -11.19 -3.91
C GLU A 330 13.56 -12.13 -2.81
N LYS A 331 12.85 -11.59 -1.80
CA LYS A 331 12.20 -12.39 -0.73
C LYS A 331 10.86 -12.96 -1.18
N ILE A 332 10.09 -12.20 -1.95
CA ILE A 332 8.84 -12.62 -2.59
C ILE A 332 9.14 -13.76 -3.57
N GLU A 333 10.25 -13.69 -4.31
CA GLU A 333 10.69 -14.76 -5.21
C GLU A 333 11.10 -16.05 -4.50
N ASN A 334 11.66 -15.97 -3.28
CA ASN A 334 12.11 -17.14 -2.54
C ASN A 334 10.99 -17.86 -1.76
N ILE A 335 10.05 -17.10 -1.17
CA ILE A 335 8.94 -17.66 -0.36
C ILE A 335 7.83 -18.25 -1.24
N ASP A 336 7.64 -17.71 -2.44
CA ASP A 336 6.52 -18.07 -3.32
C ASP A 336 6.96 -18.91 -4.55
N SER A 337 8.21 -19.40 -4.54
CA SER A 337 8.92 -20.02 -5.67
C SER A 337 8.26 -21.26 -6.30
N LYS A 338 7.26 -21.89 -5.68
CA LYS A 338 6.47 -22.98 -6.33
C LYS A 338 5.15 -22.49 -6.94
N LYS A 339 4.43 -21.61 -6.25
CA LYS A 339 3.14 -21.07 -6.73
C LYS A 339 3.36 -19.96 -7.75
N VAL A 340 4.26 -19.03 -7.47
CA VAL A 340 4.65 -17.97 -8.40
C VAL A 340 5.42 -18.53 -9.60
N ARG A 341 6.12 -19.66 -9.49
CA ARG A 341 6.69 -20.33 -10.68
C ARG A 341 5.61 -20.96 -11.54
N LEU A 342 4.58 -21.59 -10.96
CA LEU A 342 3.43 -22.09 -11.72
C LEU A 342 2.65 -20.94 -12.39
N VAL A 343 2.44 -19.83 -11.66
CA VAL A 343 1.72 -18.64 -12.15
C VAL A 343 2.57 -17.86 -13.15
N LYS A 344 3.87 -17.66 -12.94
CA LYS A 344 4.80 -17.05 -13.91
C LYS A 344 4.99 -17.97 -15.12
N GLU A 345 4.97 -19.30 -14.99
CA GLU A 345 4.98 -20.21 -16.16
C GLU A 345 3.67 -20.16 -16.96
N ILE A 346 2.53 -19.80 -16.33
CA ILE A 346 1.25 -19.58 -17.01
C ILE A 346 1.18 -18.16 -17.62
N VAL A 347 1.65 -17.13 -16.89
CA VAL A 347 1.63 -15.72 -17.29
C VAL A 347 2.69 -15.39 -18.35
N ASN A 348 3.89 -16.00 -18.27
CA ASN A 348 4.92 -15.85 -19.31
C ASN A 348 4.60 -16.62 -20.59
N LYS A 349 3.59 -17.50 -20.59
CA LYS A 349 3.10 -18.17 -21.80
C LYS A 349 2.06 -17.34 -22.55
N ASP A 350 1.31 -16.48 -21.86
CA ASP A 350 0.31 -15.62 -22.49
C ASP A 350 -0.02 -14.38 -21.63
N PRO A 351 0.52 -13.19 -21.97
CA PRO A 351 0.25 -11.95 -21.23
C PRO A 351 -1.24 -11.55 -21.24
N ASP A 352 -2.03 -12.02 -22.21
CA ASP A 352 -3.45 -11.71 -22.27
C ASP A 352 -4.26 -12.45 -21.19
N LEU A 353 -3.80 -13.62 -20.70
CA LEU A 353 -4.45 -14.35 -19.61
C LEU A 353 -4.45 -13.56 -18.30
N TYR A 354 -3.41 -12.76 -18.06
CA TYR A 354 -3.32 -11.89 -16.90
C TYR A 354 -4.36 -10.75 -16.96
N GLU A 355 -4.51 -10.12 -18.13
CA GLU A 355 -5.51 -9.06 -18.31
C GLU A 355 -6.94 -9.60 -18.27
N ILE A 356 -7.17 -10.81 -18.76
CA ILE A 356 -8.46 -11.53 -18.63
C ILE A 356 -8.77 -11.81 -17.16
N ASP A 357 -7.80 -12.35 -16.41
CA ASP A 357 -7.95 -12.66 -14.98
C ASP A 357 -8.29 -11.40 -14.17
N ARG A 358 -7.53 -10.33 -14.38
CA ARG A 358 -7.75 -9.03 -13.76
C ARG A 358 -9.11 -8.43 -14.10
N PHE A 359 -9.54 -8.53 -15.36
CA PHE A 359 -10.81 -7.97 -15.81
C PHE A 359 -12.02 -8.68 -15.19
N PHE A 360 -12.02 -10.01 -15.19
CA PHE A 360 -13.16 -10.77 -14.67
C PHE A 360 -13.16 -10.90 -13.15
N ASN A 361 -12.00 -10.89 -12.48
CA ASN A 361 -11.84 -10.89 -11.01
C ASN A 361 -12.97 -11.62 -10.25
N LEU A 362 -13.81 -10.90 -9.49
CA LEU A 362 -14.92 -11.43 -8.67
C LEU A 362 -16.07 -12.09 -9.47
N LYS A 363 -15.95 -12.24 -10.79
CA LYS A 363 -16.94 -12.82 -11.72
C LYS A 363 -16.40 -14.12 -12.31
N GLN A 364 -16.09 -15.09 -11.45
CA GLN A 364 -15.44 -16.35 -11.83
C GLN A 364 -16.23 -17.11 -12.91
N GLU A 365 -17.55 -17.15 -12.82
CA GLU A 365 -18.41 -17.83 -13.81
C GLU A 365 -18.32 -17.17 -15.20
N SER A 366 -18.27 -15.84 -15.27
CA SER A 366 -18.04 -15.12 -16.52
C SER A 366 -16.67 -15.42 -17.11
N LYS A 367 -15.63 -15.48 -16.26
CA LYS A 367 -14.25 -15.81 -16.66
C LYS A 367 -14.19 -17.19 -17.29
N ASP A 368 -14.76 -18.19 -16.61
CA ASP A 368 -14.72 -19.58 -17.06
C ASP A 368 -15.43 -19.77 -18.40
N VAL A 369 -16.52 -19.04 -18.63
CA VAL A 369 -17.24 -19.05 -19.91
C VAL A 369 -16.46 -18.32 -21.01
N PHE A 370 -15.84 -17.17 -20.69
CA PHE A 370 -15.05 -16.40 -21.64
C PHE A 370 -13.75 -17.11 -22.06
N LEU A 371 -13.07 -17.81 -21.15
CA LEU A 371 -11.83 -18.53 -21.47
C LEU A 371 -12.02 -19.61 -22.53
N VAL A 372 -13.20 -20.26 -22.59
CA VAL A 372 -13.53 -21.22 -23.66
C VAL A 372 -13.47 -20.56 -25.04
N PHE A 373 -14.00 -19.33 -25.14
CA PHE A 373 -13.97 -18.53 -26.37
C PHE A 373 -12.57 -18.04 -26.74
N TYR A 374 -11.86 -17.50 -25.74
CA TYR A 374 -10.52 -16.96 -25.93
C TYR A 374 -9.53 -18.03 -26.40
N GLU A 375 -9.51 -19.19 -25.75
CA GLU A 375 -8.65 -20.30 -26.14
C GLU A 375 -9.00 -20.82 -27.53
N TRP A 376 -10.29 -20.89 -27.89
CA TRP A 376 -10.71 -21.23 -29.25
C TRP A 376 -10.19 -20.23 -30.28
N LEU A 377 -10.32 -18.92 -30.06
CA LEU A 377 -9.80 -17.89 -30.97
C LEU A 377 -8.28 -18.02 -31.18
N LYS A 378 -7.53 -18.31 -30.11
CA LYS A 378 -6.07 -18.55 -30.22
C LYS A 378 -5.73 -19.77 -31.08
N THR A 379 -6.58 -20.78 -31.15
CA THR A 379 -6.37 -21.90 -32.10
C THR A 379 -6.52 -21.48 -33.57
N LYS A 380 -7.13 -20.32 -33.83
CA LYS A 380 -7.38 -19.81 -35.18
C LYS A 380 -6.39 -18.75 -35.64
N GLY A 381 -5.70 -18.06 -34.72
CA GLY A 381 -4.72 -17.05 -35.07
C GLY A 381 -4.39 -16.09 -33.92
N SER A 382 -3.78 -14.96 -34.27
CA SER A 382 -3.40 -13.93 -33.30
C SER A 382 -4.64 -13.21 -32.76
N VAL A 383 -4.74 -13.17 -31.43
CA VAL A 383 -5.79 -12.45 -30.70
C VAL A 383 -5.15 -11.24 -30.04
N VAL A 384 -5.86 -10.10 -29.99
CA VAL A 384 -5.43 -8.93 -29.23
C VAL A 384 -6.47 -8.59 -28.18
N VAL A 385 -6.08 -8.60 -26.91
CA VAL A 385 -6.96 -8.27 -25.78
C VAL A 385 -6.66 -6.87 -25.25
N LYS A 386 -7.71 -6.06 -25.08
CA LYS A 386 -7.63 -4.67 -24.58
C LYS A 386 -8.67 -4.45 -23.47
N PRO A 387 -8.28 -4.50 -22.19
CA PRO A 387 -9.20 -4.25 -21.08
C PRO A 387 -9.66 -2.79 -21.05
N ARG A 388 -10.95 -2.58 -20.77
CA ARG A 388 -11.54 -1.26 -20.46
C ARG A 388 -12.30 -1.36 -19.14
N GLN A 389 -12.72 -0.20 -18.62
CA GLN A 389 -13.38 -0.12 -17.31
C GLN A 389 -14.63 -1.02 -17.16
N VAL A 390 -15.36 -1.24 -18.26
CA VAL A 390 -16.66 -1.94 -18.25
C VAL A 390 -16.74 -3.16 -19.17
N LEU A 391 -15.80 -3.31 -20.09
CA LEU A 391 -15.76 -4.39 -21.09
C LEU A 391 -14.32 -4.79 -21.38
N LEU A 392 -14.14 -6.03 -21.84
CA LEU A 392 -12.89 -6.54 -22.36
C LEU A 392 -13.00 -6.60 -23.88
N LYS A 393 -12.24 -5.77 -24.58
CA LYS A 393 -12.24 -5.76 -26.05
C LYS A 393 -11.30 -6.84 -26.56
N VAL A 394 -11.74 -7.59 -27.56
CA VAL A 394 -10.98 -8.65 -28.23
C VAL A 394 -11.02 -8.37 -29.73
N GLU A 395 -9.86 -8.32 -30.36
CA GLU A 395 -9.72 -8.10 -31.81
C GLU A 395 -9.11 -9.38 -32.43
N PHE A 396 -9.73 -9.89 -33.48
CA PHE A 396 -9.30 -11.06 -34.23
C PHE A 396 -9.49 -10.81 -35.73
N GLY A 397 -8.41 -10.56 -36.47
CA GLY A 397 -8.48 -10.15 -37.86
C GLY A 397 -9.33 -8.87 -38.03
N GLU A 398 -10.37 -8.95 -38.87
CA GLU A 398 -11.37 -7.88 -39.07
C GLU A 398 -12.55 -7.96 -38.09
N HIS A 399 -12.59 -8.98 -37.24
CA HIS A 399 -13.68 -9.20 -36.29
C HIS A 399 -13.35 -8.60 -34.93
N THR A 400 -14.38 -8.01 -34.32
CA THR A 400 -14.26 -7.36 -33.01
C THR A 400 -15.27 -7.96 -32.06
N PHE A 401 -14.83 -8.25 -30.84
CA PHE A 401 -15.67 -8.72 -29.76
C PHE A 401 -15.51 -7.82 -28.53
N SER A 402 -16.59 -7.61 -27.79
CA SER A 402 -16.55 -6.94 -26.49
C SER A 402 -17.26 -7.81 -25.45
N ALA A 403 -16.51 -8.30 -24.47
CA ALA A 403 -17.01 -9.16 -23.41
C ALA A 403 -17.34 -8.38 -22.14
N ILE A 404 -18.50 -8.64 -21.55
CA ILE A 404 -19.00 -8.01 -20.34
C ILE A 404 -19.47 -9.11 -19.38
N GLY A 405 -18.77 -9.27 -18.25
CA GLY A 405 -19.13 -10.25 -17.23
C GLY A 405 -20.18 -9.73 -16.23
N TYR A 406 -21.03 -10.62 -15.73
CA TYR A 406 -22.05 -10.32 -14.71
C TYR A 406 -21.79 -11.07 -13.40
N ALA A 407 -22.03 -10.40 -12.26
CA ALA A 407 -21.81 -10.96 -10.92
C ALA A 407 -23.09 -11.60 -10.32
N GLY A 408 -23.79 -12.44 -11.09
CA GLY A 408 -24.81 -13.36 -10.55
C GLY A 408 -26.18 -12.79 -10.14
N LYS A 409 -26.59 -11.59 -10.58
CA LYS A 409 -27.96 -11.05 -10.32
C LYS A 409 -28.53 -10.28 -11.51
N VAL A 410 -28.74 -10.96 -12.63
CA VAL A 410 -29.49 -10.40 -13.78
C VAL A 410 -30.73 -11.23 -14.00
N ALA A 411 -31.88 -10.59 -14.22
CA ALA A 411 -33.18 -11.27 -14.37
C ALA A 411 -33.17 -12.34 -15.49
N SER A 412 -32.33 -12.14 -16.51
CA SER A 412 -32.11 -13.05 -17.64
C SER A 412 -31.22 -14.26 -17.33
N LYS A 413 -30.65 -14.36 -16.12
CA LYS A 413 -29.67 -15.39 -15.70
C LYS A 413 -28.40 -15.48 -16.57
N GLN A 414 -28.11 -14.44 -17.36
CA GLN A 414 -26.87 -14.39 -18.14
C GLN A 414 -25.66 -14.16 -17.24
N VAL A 415 -24.56 -14.81 -17.58
CA VAL A 415 -23.28 -14.73 -16.86
C VAL A 415 -22.26 -13.94 -17.68
N LEU A 416 -22.41 -13.93 -19.00
CA LEU A 416 -21.52 -13.23 -19.93
C LEU A 416 -22.33 -12.63 -21.08
N GLN A 417 -21.97 -11.42 -21.49
CA GLN A 417 -22.42 -10.84 -22.74
C GLN A 417 -21.21 -10.70 -23.67
N ILE A 418 -21.36 -11.12 -24.92
CA ILE A 418 -20.39 -10.84 -26.00
C ILE A 418 -21.08 -10.04 -27.09
N ASN A 419 -20.51 -8.88 -27.40
CA ASN A 419 -20.93 -8.08 -28.54
C ASN A 419 -20.00 -8.32 -29.71
N THR A 420 -20.53 -8.43 -30.93
CA THR A 420 -19.74 -8.73 -32.14
C THR A 420 -20.28 -8.04 -33.39
N ASN A 421 -19.42 -7.86 -34.39
CA ASN A 421 -19.81 -7.41 -35.73
C ASN A 421 -20.39 -8.54 -36.60
N ILE A 422 -20.36 -9.79 -36.12
CA ILE A 422 -20.85 -10.97 -36.86
C ILE A 422 -22.33 -11.23 -36.54
N ASP A 423 -23.14 -11.37 -37.58
CA ASP A 423 -24.55 -11.70 -37.44
C ASP A 423 -24.73 -13.18 -37.08
N LEU A 424 -25.34 -13.45 -35.92
CA LEU A 424 -25.70 -14.79 -35.44
C LEU A 424 -27.21 -14.92 -35.17
N MET A 425 -28.05 -14.02 -35.70
CA MET A 425 -29.49 -13.99 -35.44
C MET A 425 -30.22 -15.27 -35.88
N SER A 426 -29.67 -16.02 -36.84
CA SER A 426 -30.24 -17.27 -37.34
C SER A 426 -30.04 -18.47 -36.40
N ILE A 427 -29.29 -18.31 -35.31
CA ILE A 427 -28.97 -19.40 -34.37
C ILE A 427 -29.98 -19.40 -33.22
N ASN A 428 -31.05 -20.17 -33.38
CA ASN A 428 -32.20 -20.20 -32.46
C ASN A 428 -31.85 -20.54 -30.99
N GLN A 429 -30.73 -21.24 -30.77
CA GLN A 429 -30.26 -21.63 -29.43
C GLN A 429 -29.51 -20.51 -28.70
N LEU A 430 -29.21 -19.39 -29.37
CA LEU A 430 -28.54 -18.23 -28.78
C LEU A 430 -29.50 -17.06 -28.64
N LEU A 431 -29.38 -16.34 -27.52
CA LEU A 431 -30.08 -15.07 -27.35
C LEU A 431 -29.27 -13.96 -28.01
N VAL A 432 -29.59 -13.66 -29.27
CA VAL A 432 -28.94 -12.62 -30.08
C VAL A 432 -29.89 -11.43 -30.29
N GLU A 433 -29.40 -10.21 -30.08
CA GLU A 433 -30.14 -8.96 -30.31
C GLU A 433 -29.39 -8.09 -31.34
N ASP A 434 -30.07 -7.69 -32.42
CA ASP A 434 -29.59 -6.63 -33.32
C ASP A 434 -29.83 -5.26 -32.66
N ARG A 435 -28.75 -4.52 -32.44
CA ARG A 435 -28.79 -3.24 -31.72
C ARG A 435 -29.01 -2.04 -32.62
N VAL A 436 -29.08 -2.24 -33.93
CA VAL A 436 -29.40 -1.20 -34.91
C VAL A 436 -30.82 -1.46 -35.41
N ARG A 437 -31.78 -0.65 -34.95
CA ARG A 437 -33.15 -0.67 -35.50
C ARG A 437 -33.17 0.08 -36.83
N GLU A 438 -33.97 -0.38 -37.78
CA GLU A 438 -34.24 0.36 -39.02
C GLU A 438 -34.65 1.80 -38.70
N GLY A 439 -33.85 2.76 -39.17
CA GLY A 439 -34.11 4.19 -39.02
C GLY A 439 -33.86 4.81 -37.63
N GLN A 440 -33.26 4.12 -36.65
CA GLN A 440 -33.01 4.69 -35.30
C GLN A 440 -31.55 4.62 -34.82
N LYS A 441 -31.19 5.55 -33.91
CA LYS A 441 -29.89 5.56 -33.22
C LYS A 441 -29.67 4.25 -32.44
N LYS A 442 -28.42 3.80 -32.42
CA LYS A 442 -27.96 2.61 -31.69
C LYS A 442 -28.46 2.64 -30.24
N LYS A 443 -29.11 1.55 -29.80
CA LYS A 443 -29.63 1.40 -28.44
C LYS A 443 -28.47 1.53 -27.44
N GLY A 444 -28.66 2.34 -26.38
CA GLY A 444 -27.61 2.73 -25.43
C GLY A 444 -26.79 1.53 -24.93
N SER A 445 -25.50 1.50 -25.27
CA SER A 445 -24.61 0.37 -24.99
C SER A 445 -23.21 0.85 -24.70
N LEU A 446 -22.53 0.07 -23.86
CA LEU A 446 -21.15 0.24 -23.45
C LEU A 446 -20.15 -0.17 -24.55
N ALA A 447 -20.59 -0.86 -25.61
CA ALA A 447 -19.72 -1.42 -26.66
C ALA A 447 -20.09 -1.00 -28.10
N SER A 448 -19.11 -1.04 -29.03
CA SER A 448 -19.21 -0.46 -30.38
C SER A 448 -19.81 -1.38 -31.45
N GLU A 449 -19.91 -2.69 -31.21
CA GLU A 449 -20.33 -3.67 -32.23
C GLU A 449 -21.85 -3.64 -32.53
N ARG A 450 -22.35 -4.39 -33.52
CA ARG A 450 -23.77 -4.39 -33.90
C ARG A 450 -24.59 -5.37 -33.08
N PHE A 451 -24.17 -6.63 -33.04
CA PHE A 451 -24.92 -7.71 -32.43
C PHE A 451 -24.51 -7.92 -30.98
N GLU A 452 -25.46 -8.29 -30.14
CA GLU A 452 -25.27 -8.61 -28.73
C GLU A 452 -25.75 -10.03 -28.45
N ILE A 453 -24.87 -10.84 -27.86
CA ILE A 453 -25.11 -12.24 -27.53
C ILE A 453 -25.05 -12.38 -26.02
N ARG A 454 -26.11 -12.92 -25.41
CA ARG A 454 -26.19 -13.14 -23.96
C ARG A 454 -26.06 -14.63 -23.67
N LEU A 455 -25.06 -14.98 -22.87
CA LEU A 455 -24.67 -16.35 -22.56
C LEU A 455 -24.87 -16.63 -21.07
N LYS A 456 -25.43 -17.79 -20.76
CA LYS A 456 -25.72 -18.26 -19.40
C LYS A 456 -24.71 -19.28 -18.89
N ASN A 457 -24.03 -20.00 -19.79
CA ASN A 457 -23.14 -21.09 -19.42
C ASN A 457 -22.17 -21.44 -20.57
N LYS A 458 -21.30 -22.42 -20.33
CA LYS A 458 -20.32 -22.92 -21.31
C LYS A 458 -20.96 -23.60 -22.52
N ALA A 459 -22.11 -24.27 -22.37
CA ALA A 459 -22.78 -24.93 -23.49
C ALA A 459 -23.29 -23.91 -24.52
N GLU A 460 -23.87 -22.79 -24.07
CA GLU A 460 -24.24 -21.69 -24.97
C GLU A 460 -23.00 -21.05 -25.63
N MET A 461 -21.85 -21.01 -24.94
CA MET A 461 -20.58 -20.57 -25.56
C MET A 461 -20.11 -21.51 -26.67
N GLU A 462 -20.20 -22.82 -26.48
CA GLU A 462 -19.82 -23.80 -27.52
C GLU A 462 -20.72 -23.70 -28.75
N ILE A 463 -22.02 -23.44 -28.57
CA ILE A 463 -22.95 -23.18 -29.67
C ILE A 463 -22.52 -21.92 -30.43
N MET A 464 -22.17 -20.84 -29.72
CA MET A 464 -21.65 -19.62 -30.34
C MET A 464 -20.36 -19.89 -31.11
N ILE A 465 -19.39 -20.61 -30.52
CA ILE A 465 -18.14 -20.99 -31.18
C ILE A 465 -18.40 -21.77 -32.47
N ASN A 466 -19.31 -22.75 -32.44
CA ASN A 466 -19.64 -23.53 -33.62
C ASN A 466 -20.25 -22.66 -34.72
N ALA A 467 -21.13 -21.72 -34.39
CA ALA A 467 -21.71 -20.80 -35.36
C ALA A 467 -20.68 -19.80 -35.93
N LEU A 468 -19.62 -19.49 -35.18
CA LEU A 468 -18.55 -18.62 -35.63
C LEU A 468 -17.51 -19.33 -36.53
N LYS A 469 -17.37 -20.66 -36.45
CA LYS A 469 -16.40 -21.42 -37.27
C LYS A 469 -16.58 -21.21 -38.77
N ASP A 470 -17.82 -20.98 -39.21
CA ASP A 470 -18.15 -20.77 -40.62
C ASP A 470 -18.07 -19.28 -41.04
N LYS A 471 -17.70 -18.39 -40.11
CA LYS A 471 -17.76 -16.93 -40.27
C LYS A 471 -16.47 -16.20 -39.92
N ILE A 472 -15.46 -16.90 -39.41
CA ILE A 472 -14.16 -16.38 -38.94
C ILE A 472 -13.01 -17.21 -39.51
#